data_AF-A0A3B9MD78-F1
#
_entry.id   AF-A0A3B9MD78-F1
#
_cell.length_a   1.000
_cell.length_b   1.000
_cell.length_c   1.000
_cell.angle_alpha   90.00
_cell.angle_beta   90.00
_cell.angle_gamma   90.00
#
_symmetry.space_group_name_H-M   'P 1'
#
loop_
_entity.id
_entity.type
_entity.pdbx_description
1 polymer ?
#
loop_
_entity_poly.entity_id
_entity_poly.type
_entity_poly.pdbx_seq_one_letter_code
_entity_poly.pdbx_strand_id
1 'polypeptide(L)'
;MGKRDEYVWELATTVTEMFAVGTTDPSAVEIAQAHFPGKALGGEIHEGIRKRLHRIRDVLSEDFGHPVYLLNTRYYARFRGKPPTTAAEARLCLPIGQGVTANGIGLQTDPATAAIFQAALSMNVASGAGKLKKSIDSTVDAVERHHLNEEDGAAIIRDASRRSEPEHSELAKAIGVGRVQPTLPVVEPSSGSVAVLPMDMDIEAPQADVEGDEDSA
;
A
#
# COMPACT_ATOMS: atom_id res chain seq x y z
N MET A 1 -14.75 9.24 4.12
CA MET A 1 -13.37 9.26 3.56
C MET A 1 -13.07 10.70 3.16
N GLY A 2 -12.00 11.33 3.70
CA GLY A 2 -11.68 12.70 3.30
C GLY A 2 -11.04 12.74 1.90
N LYS A 3 -11.05 13.89 1.21
CA LYS A 3 -10.39 14.06 -0.11
C LYS A 3 -8.91 13.62 -0.13
N ARG A 4 -8.21 13.69 1.01
CA ARG A 4 -6.82 13.23 1.15
C ARG A 4 -6.68 11.70 1.21
N ASP A 5 -7.72 11.01 1.65
CA ASP A 5 -7.76 9.55 1.72
C ASP A 5 -8.15 8.96 0.35
N GLU A 6 -9.01 9.66 -0.39
CA GLU A 6 -9.38 9.34 -1.77
C GLU A 6 -8.15 9.35 -2.70
N TYR A 7 -7.31 10.39 -2.64
CA TYR A 7 -6.08 10.42 -3.44
C TYR A 7 -5.09 9.29 -3.08
N VAL A 8 -4.98 8.91 -1.80
CA VAL A 8 -4.12 7.77 -1.40
C VAL A 8 -4.69 6.46 -1.93
N TRP A 9 -6.01 6.31 -1.90
CA TRP A 9 -6.71 5.15 -2.43
C TRP A 9 -6.54 4.99 -3.94
N GLU A 10 -6.66 6.08 -4.69
CA GLU A 10 -6.42 6.11 -6.14
C GLU A 10 -4.97 5.68 -6.47
N LEU A 11 -3.98 6.21 -5.74
CA LEU A 11 -2.59 5.81 -5.91
C LEU A 11 -2.37 4.33 -5.54
N ALA A 12 -3.02 3.82 -4.51
CA ALA A 12 -2.96 2.40 -4.16
C ALA A 12 -3.56 1.54 -5.27
N THR A 13 -4.69 1.96 -5.85
CA THR A 13 -5.32 1.28 -6.99
C THR A 13 -4.37 1.23 -8.18
N THR A 14 -3.72 2.34 -8.52
CA THR A 14 -2.69 2.36 -9.58
C THR A 14 -1.53 1.40 -9.27
N VAL A 15 -1.06 1.33 -8.03
CA VAL A 15 -0.01 0.37 -7.65
C VAL A 15 -0.48 -1.08 -7.81
N THR A 16 -1.73 -1.39 -7.45
CA THR A 16 -2.33 -2.71 -7.66
C THR A 16 -2.40 -3.08 -9.15
N GLU A 17 -2.78 -2.13 -10.02
CA GLU A 17 -2.76 -2.33 -11.47
C GLU A 17 -1.32 -2.59 -11.99
N MET A 18 -0.34 -1.86 -11.46
CA MET A 18 1.08 -2.08 -11.78
C MET A 18 1.55 -3.48 -11.35
N PHE A 19 1.10 -3.97 -10.19
CA PHE A 19 1.37 -5.34 -9.75
C PHE A 19 0.74 -6.37 -10.71
N ALA A 20 -0.49 -6.13 -11.16
CA ALA A 20 -1.19 -7.05 -12.07
C ALA A 20 -0.49 -7.20 -13.43
N VAL A 21 0.20 -6.15 -13.91
CA VAL A 21 1.02 -6.20 -15.14
C VAL A 21 2.46 -6.67 -14.91
N GLY A 22 2.81 -7.09 -13.68
CA GLY A 22 4.09 -7.69 -13.34
C GLY A 22 5.15 -6.74 -12.78
N THR A 23 4.82 -5.47 -12.51
CA THR A 23 5.77 -4.53 -11.88
C THR A 23 5.74 -4.71 -10.37
N THR A 24 6.65 -5.51 -9.81
CA THR A 24 6.63 -5.91 -8.39
C THR A 24 7.23 -4.89 -7.42
N ASP A 25 7.88 -3.83 -7.91
CA ASP A 25 8.65 -2.92 -7.07
C ASP A 25 8.56 -1.42 -7.47
N PRO A 26 7.37 -0.89 -7.80
CA PRO A 26 7.23 0.45 -8.39
C PRO A 26 7.78 1.57 -7.48
N SER A 27 8.63 2.42 -8.07
CA SER A 27 9.13 3.65 -7.47
C SER A 27 8.07 4.76 -7.48
N ALA A 28 8.21 5.76 -6.62
CA ALA A 28 7.32 6.93 -6.60
C ALA A 28 7.25 7.66 -7.94
N VAL A 29 8.32 7.61 -8.75
CA VAL A 29 8.34 8.18 -10.10
C VAL A 29 7.50 7.33 -11.06
N GLU A 30 7.67 6.01 -11.03
CA GLU A 30 6.89 5.10 -11.87
C GLU A 30 5.40 5.12 -11.51
N ILE A 31 5.07 5.21 -10.21
CA ILE A 31 3.69 5.39 -9.73
C ILE A 31 3.12 6.70 -10.28
N ALA A 32 3.89 7.79 -10.24
CA ALA A 32 3.43 9.06 -10.79
C ALA A 32 3.16 8.98 -12.30
N GLN A 33 4.06 8.33 -13.04
CA GLN A 33 3.95 8.15 -14.48
C GLN A 33 2.73 7.29 -14.86
N ALA A 34 2.48 6.22 -14.11
CA ALA A 34 1.31 5.37 -14.31
C ALA A 34 0.00 6.08 -13.96
N HIS A 35 -0.03 6.83 -12.86
CA HIS A 35 -1.23 7.52 -12.38
C HIS A 35 -1.58 8.77 -13.22
N PHE A 36 -0.58 9.42 -13.82
CA PHE A 36 -0.76 10.63 -14.64
C PHE A 36 -0.17 10.44 -16.06
N PRO A 37 -0.76 9.57 -16.89
CA PRO A 37 -0.22 9.26 -18.20
C PRO A 37 -0.20 10.49 -19.12
N GLY A 38 0.91 10.67 -19.85
CA GLY A 38 1.07 11.75 -20.83
C GLY A 38 1.21 13.17 -20.27
N LYS A 39 1.26 13.34 -18.94
CA LYS A 39 1.47 14.65 -18.31
C LYS A 39 2.95 14.91 -18.05
N ALA A 40 3.39 16.16 -18.18
CA ALA A 40 4.70 16.58 -17.71
C ALA A 40 4.67 16.61 -16.17
N LEU A 41 5.41 15.70 -15.53
CA LEU A 41 5.43 15.55 -14.08
C LEU A 41 6.58 16.34 -13.47
N GLY A 42 6.24 17.32 -12.63
CA GLY A 42 7.20 18.07 -11.83
C GLY A 42 7.71 17.26 -10.63
N GLY A 43 8.89 17.62 -10.13
CA GLY A 43 9.49 16.98 -8.95
C GLY A 43 8.61 17.03 -7.70
N GLU A 44 7.71 18.02 -7.59
CA GLU A 44 6.73 18.14 -6.50
C GLU A 44 5.73 16.99 -6.46
N ILE A 45 5.32 16.46 -7.63
CA ILE A 45 4.39 15.32 -7.70
C ILE A 45 5.08 14.07 -7.18
N HIS A 46 6.31 13.81 -7.65
CA HIS A 46 7.12 12.67 -7.20
C HIS A 46 7.37 12.75 -5.69
N GLU A 47 7.72 13.92 -5.17
CA GLU A 47 7.92 14.16 -3.74
C GLU A 47 6.61 13.99 -2.95
N GLY A 48 5.49 14.45 -3.51
CA GLY A 48 4.17 14.29 -2.94
C GLY A 48 3.76 12.82 -2.76
N ILE A 49 4.01 11.99 -3.76
CA ILE A 49 3.78 10.53 -3.68
C ILE A 49 4.77 9.91 -2.68
N ARG A 50 6.05 10.28 -2.76
CA ARG A 50 7.10 9.78 -1.85
C ARG A 50 6.72 9.94 -0.38
N LYS A 51 6.25 11.12 0.01
CA LYS A 51 5.78 11.43 1.38
C LYS A 51 4.56 10.60 1.81
N ARG A 52 3.80 10.05 0.86
CA ARG A 52 2.57 9.27 1.10
C ARG A 52 2.76 7.77 0.96
N LEU A 53 3.93 7.28 0.53
CA LEU A 53 4.20 5.84 0.35
C LEU A 53 3.86 4.99 1.58
N HIS A 54 4.09 5.51 2.79
CA HIS A 54 3.70 4.80 4.02
C HIS A 54 2.20 4.54 4.10
N ARG A 55 1.35 5.51 3.70
CA ARG A 55 -0.11 5.37 3.70
C ARG A 55 -0.59 4.51 2.54
N ILE A 56 0.04 4.65 1.37
CA ILE A 56 -0.27 3.80 0.21
C ILE A 56 0.01 2.33 0.57
N ARG A 57 1.15 2.05 1.22
CA ARG A 57 1.47 0.72 1.76
C ARG A 57 0.40 0.23 2.73
N ASP A 58 -0.08 1.08 3.64
CA ASP A 58 -1.10 0.68 4.62
C ASP A 58 -2.39 0.26 3.90
N VAL A 59 -2.88 1.06 2.95
CA VAL A 59 -4.05 0.69 2.11
C VAL A 59 -3.81 -0.61 1.34
N LEU A 60 -2.65 -0.76 0.70
CA LEU A 60 -2.32 -1.98 -0.04
C LEU A 60 -2.29 -3.22 0.86
N SER A 61 -1.81 -3.09 2.09
CA SER A 61 -1.70 -4.21 3.03
C SER A 61 -3.02 -4.52 3.73
N GLU A 62 -3.77 -3.51 4.15
CA GLU A 62 -4.98 -3.65 4.98
C GLU A 62 -6.22 -3.88 4.12
N ASP A 63 -6.37 -3.13 3.03
CA ASP A 63 -7.58 -3.16 2.19
C ASP A 63 -7.43 -4.10 0.98
N PHE A 64 -6.26 -4.11 0.32
CA PHE A 64 -6.00 -4.98 -0.84
C PHE A 64 -5.35 -6.32 -0.46
N GLY A 65 -4.92 -6.50 0.78
CA GLY A 65 -4.30 -7.75 1.26
C GLY A 65 -2.94 -8.08 0.62
N HIS A 66 -2.26 -7.10 0.03
CA HIS A 66 -0.95 -7.31 -0.59
C HIS A 66 0.17 -7.33 0.46
N PRO A 67 1.08 -8.31 0.43
CA PRO A 67 2.24 -8.36 1.32
C PRO A 67 3.32 -7.37 0.84
N VAL A 68 3.15 -6.09 1.16
CA VAL A 68 4.00 -5.00 0.67
C VAL A 68 4.96 -4.45 1.72
N TYR A 69 6.07 -3.86 1.27
CA TYR A 69 7.07 -3.21 2.10
C TYR A 69 7.66 -1.97 1.40
N LEU A 70 8.32 -1.10 2.17
CA LEU A 70 8.89 0.14 1.63
C LEU A 70 10.35 -0.03 1.24
N LEU A 71 10.72 0.60 0.14
CA LEU A 71 12.06 0.58 -0.44
C LEU A 71 12.66 1.97 -0.46
N ASN A 72 13.97 2.11 -0.27
CA ASN A 72 14.68 3.38 -0.33
C ASN A 72 15.43 3.57 -1.67
N THR A 73 16.10 4.71 -1.86
CA THR A 73 16.89 4.99 -3.08
C THR A 73 18.00 3.97 -3.34
N ARG A 74 18.64 3.42 -2.28
CA ARG A 74 19.74 2.46 -2.43
C ARG A 74 19.28 1.16 -3.07
N TYR A 75 18.05 0.73 -2.79
CA TYR A 75 17.46 -0.41 -3.47
C TYR A 75 17.42 -0.18 -4.98
N TYR A 76 16.82 0.92 -5.42
CA TYR A 76 16.67 1.24 -6.85
C TYR A 76 18.02 1.42 -7.55
N ALA A 77 19.00 2.01 -6.87
CA ALA A 77 20.32 2.25 -7.45
C ALA A 77 21.21 1.00 -7.57
N ARG A 78 21.04 0.00 -6.70
CA ARG A 78 22.00 -1.11 -6.57
C ARG A 78 21.40 -2.50 -6.56
N PHE A 79 20.19 -2.66 -6.04
CA PHE A 79 19.62 -3.98 -5.71
C PHE A 79 18.44 -4.39 -6.58
N ARG A 80 17.82 -3.47 -7.34
CA ARG A 80 16.69 -3.78 -8.24
C ARG A 80 17.02 -4.86 -9.28
N GLY A 81 18.22 -4.80 -9.88
CA GLY A 81 18.69 -5.84 -10.82
C GLY A 81 19.59 -6.91 -10.18
N LYS A 82 19.96 -6.74 -8.90
CA LYS A 82 20.86 -7.64 -8.18
C LYS A 82 20.41 -7.75 -6.73
N PRO A 83 19.50 -8.69 -6.41
CA PRO A 83 18.93 -8.81 -5.07
C PRO A 83 20.01 -8.95 -3.99
N PRO A 84 19.76 -8.42 -2.78
CA PRO A 84 20.71 -8.55 -1.67
C PRO A 84 20.89 -10.02 -1.29
N THR A 85 22.13 -10.44 -1.06
CA THR A 85 22.44 -11.84 -0.70
C THR A 85 22.62 -12.02 0.81
N THR A 86 22.72 -10.92 1.55
CA THR A 86 22.89 -10.94 3.01
C THR A 86 21.80 -10.15 3.72
N ALA A 87 21.55 -10.50 4.98
CA ALA A 87 20.63 -9.75 5.84
C ALA A 87 21.06 -8.29 6.05
N ALA A 88 22.37 -8.02 6.07
CA ALA A 88 22.91 -6.67 6.17
C ALA A 88 22.56 -5.83 4.93
N GLU A 89 22.74 -6.39 3.73
CA GLU A 89 22.34 -5.73 2.47
C GLU A 89 20.83 -5.53 2.37
N ALA A 90 20.04 -6.51 2.82
CA ALA A 90 18.58 -6.39 2.85
C ALA A 90 18.13 -5.18 3.70
N ARG A 91 18.77 -4.95 4.86
CA ARG A 91 18.51 -3.77 5.69
C ARG A 91 18.88 -2.45 5.01
N LEU A 92 19.91 -2.44 4.14
CA LEU A 92 20.30 -1.25 3.38
C LEU A 92 19.24 -0.82 2.36
N CYS A 93 18.31 -1.71 1.99
CA CYS A 93 17.23 -1.44 1.05
C CYS A 93 16.03 -0.74 1.71
N LEU A 94 15.94 -0.77 3.04
CA LEU A 94 14.80 -0.24 3.79
C LEU A 94 15.02 1.22 4.18
N PRO A 95 13.95 2.03 4.33
CA PRO A 95 14.06 3.41 4.78
C PRO A 95 14.33 3.51 6.29
N ILE A 96 15.53 3.10 6.72
CA ILE A 96 15.97 3.06 8.13
C ILE A 96 16.92 4.22 8.43
N GLY A 97 16.69 4.91 9.55
CA GLY A 97 17.60 5.90 10.10
C GLY A 97 17.24 7.34 9.71
N GLN A 98 17.90 8.30 10.35
CA GLN A 98 17.65 9.72 10.08
C GLN A 98 18.04 10.07 8.64
N GLY A 99 17.12 10.74 7.94
CA GLY A 99 17.35 11.23 6.57
C GLY A 99 17.15 10.21 5.45
N VAL A 100 16.88 8.93 5.76
CA VAL A 100 16.59 7.92 4.74
C VAL A 100 15.09 7.85 4.49
N THR A 101 14.66 8.14 3.26
CA THR A 101 13.25 8.19 2.89
C THR A 101 12.84 7.00 2.03
N ALA A 102 11.57 6.60 2.15
CA ALA A 102 10.96 5.67 1.21
C ALA A 102 10.95 6.29 -0.18
N ASN A 103 11.22 5.51 -1.22
CA ASN A 103 11.22 5.90 -2.62
C ASN A 103 10.35 5.00 -3.49
N GLY A 104 9.85 3.89 -2.95
CA GLY A 104 8.81 3.09 -3.59
C GLY A 104 8.34 1.94 -2.73
N ILE A 105 7.60 1.02 -3.35
CA ILE A 105 6.93 -0.09 -2.69
C ILE A 105 7.39 -1.39 -3.34
N GLY A 106 7.80 -2.37 -2.55
CA GLY A 106 8.06 -3.73 -2.98
C GLY A 106 6.91 -4.65 -2.61
N LEU A 107 6.52 -5.53 -3.54
CA LEU A 107 5.58 -6.61 -3.33
C LEU A 107 6.34 -7.90 -3.04
N GLN A 108 6.01 -8.57 -1.94
CA GLN A 108 6.58 -9.86 -1.60
C GLN A 108 5.98 -10.97 -2.48
N THR A 109 6.61 -11.21 -3.63
CA THR A 109 6.30 -12.31 -4.56
C THR A 109 7.52 -13.15 -4.86
N ASP A 110 8.71 -12.55 -4.87
CA ASP A 110 9.96 -13.22 -5.22
C ASP A 110 10.71 -13.74 -3.98
N PRO A 111 11.12 -15.02 -3.95
CA PRO A 111 12.09 -15.53 -2.98
C PRO A 111 13.39 -14.73 -2.90
N ALA A 112 13.86 -14.15 -4.00
CA ALA A 112 15.11 -13.39 -4.05
C ALA A 112 15.05 -12.07 -3.25
N THR A 113 13.86 -11.47 -3.12
CA THR A 113 13.65 -10.25 -2.31
C THR A 113 13.06 -10.54 -0.94
N ALA A 114 12.76 -11.80 -0.62
CA ALA A 114 12.20 -12.23 0.67
C ALA A 114 13.04 -11.76 1.87
N ALA A 115 14.36 -11.70 1.74
CA ALA A 115 15.23 -11.18 2.78
C ALA A 115 14.93 -9.72 3.15
N ILE A 116 14.51 -8.89 2.19
CA ILE A 116 14.13 -7.49 2.41
C ILE A 116 12.81 -7.44 3.18
N PHE A 117 11.82 -8.24 2.78
CA PHE A 117 10.54 -8.31 3.47
C PHE A 117 10.68 -8.81 4.90
N GLN A 118 11.47 -9.86 5.14
CA GLN A 118 11.75 -10.36 6.50
C GLN A 118 12.47 -9.33 7.35
N ALA A 119 13.41 -8.56 6.78
CA ALA A 119 14.03 -7.44 7.47
C ALA A 119 13.01 -6.35 7.82
N ALA A 120 12.06 -6.05 6.92
CA ALA A 120 10.99 -5.08 7.16
C ALA A 120 10.04 -5.53 8.28
N LEU A 121 9.64 -6.80 8.31
CA LEU A 121 8.82 -7.36 9.38
C LEU A 121 9.51 -7.31 10.73
N SER A 122 10.77 -7.75 10.78
CA SER A 122 11.59 -7.71 12.00
C SER A 122 11.70 -6.29 12.58
N MET A 123 11.81 -5.30 11.70
CA MET A 123 11.82 -3.89 12.09
C MET A 123 10.48 -3.40 12.64
N ASN A 124 9.37 -3.77 12.00
CA ASN A 124 8.04 -3.37 12.46
C ASN A 124 7.77 -3.92 13.86
N VAL A 125 8.16 -5.17 14.12
CA VAL A 125 8.08 -5.79 15.46
C VAL A 125 8.96 -5.04 16.46
N ALA A 126 10.22 -4.75 16.11
CA ALA A 126 11.14 -4.02 17.00
C ALA A 126 10.66 -2.59 17.29
N SER A 127 10.13 -1.89 16.28
CA SER A 127 9.57 -0.53 16.44
C SER A 127 8.30 -0.54 17.27
N GLY A 128 7.41 -1.52 17.04
CA GLY A 128 6.19 -1.73 17.82
C GLY A 128 6.52 -1.96 19.30
N ALA A 129 7.45 -2.88 19.59
CA ALA A 129 7.93 -3.13 20.94
C ALA A 129 8.54 -1.88 21.59
N GLY A 130 9.34 -1.11 20.86
CA GLY A 130 9.93 0.13 21.35
C GLY A 130 8.90 1.22 21.67
N LYS A 131 7.86 1.37 20.84
CA LYS A 131 6.74 2.31 21.09
C LYS A 131 5.92 1.88 22.30
N LEU A 132 5.63 0.59 22.44
CA LEU A 132 4.93 0.05 23.59
C LEU A 132 5.70 0.33 24.88
N LYS A 133 7.00 0.00 24.89
CA LYS A 133 7.88 0.31 26.03
C LYS A 133 7.85 1.80 26.37
N LYS A 134 8.03 2.69 25.39
CA LYS A 134 7.99 4.14 25.62
C LYS A 134 6.64 4.62 26.17
N SER A 135 5.54 4.03 25.71
CA SER A 135 4.19 4.34 26.24
C SER A 135 4.04 3.90 27.70
N ILE A 136 4.56 2.71 28.04
CA ILE A 136 4.57 2.21 29.42
C ILE A 136 5.45 3.11 30.29
N ASP A 137 6.70 3.36 29.88
CA ASP A 137 7.65 4.23 30.60
C ASP A 137 7.03 5.62 30.85
N SER A 138 6.39 6.22 29.83
CA SER A 138 5.74 7.53 29.97
C SER A 138 4.52 7.51 30.91
N THR A 139 3.81 6.39 30.99
CA THR A 139 2.64 6.24 31.88
C THR A 139 3.11 6.07 33.32
N VAL A 140 4.15 5.27 33.55
CA VAL A 140 4.80 5.11 34.86
C VAL A 140 5.34 6.46 35.35
N ASP A 141 6.09 7.18 34.51
CA ASP A 141 6.58 8.54 34.81
C ASP A 141 5.45 9.50 35.22
N ALA A 142 4.28 9.41 34.56
CA ALA A 142 3.13 10.28 34.85
C ALA A 142 2.48 9.94 36.20
N VAL A 143 2.44 8.67 36.58
CA VAL A 143 1.98 8.20 37.90
C VAL A 143 2.95 8.64 38.99
N GLU A 144 4.25 8.42 38.80
CA GLU A 144 5.31 8.78 39.76
C GLU A 144 5.35 10.29 40.03
N ARG A 145 5.04 11.12 39.02
CA ARG A 145 4.99 12.58 39.17
C ARG A 145 3.61 13.11 39.62
N HIS A 146 2.66 12.24 39.97
CA HIS A 146 1.30 12.58 40.37
C HIS A 146 0.48 13.36 39.31
N HIS A 147 0.86 13.27 38.03
CA HIS A 147 0.06 13.81 36.91
C HIS A 147 -1.04 12.84 36.47
N LEU A 148 -0.95 11.59 36.90
CA LEU A 148 -1.93 10.53 36.71
C LEU A 148 -2.10 9.78 38.03
N ASN A 149 -3.31 9.34 38.36
CA ASN A 149 -3.49 8.45 39.51
C ASN A 149 -3.08 7.00 39.12
N GLU A 150 -2.80 6.17 40.12
CA GLU A 150 -2.32 4.79 39.92
C GLU A 150 -3.34 3.90 39.20
N GLU A 151 -4.63 4.13 39.44
CA GLU A 151 -5.72 3.32 38.87
C GLU A 151 -5.87 3.55 37.36
N ASP A 152 -5.82 4.81 36.94
CA ASP A 152 -5.81 5.23 35.53
C ASP A 152 -4.54 4.77 34.82
N GLY A 153 -3.39 4.82 35.49
CA GLY A 153 -2.12 4.32 34.96
C GLY A 153 -2.16 2.81 34.71
N ALA A 154 -2.67 2.05 35.68
CA ALA A 154 -2.86 0.61 35.56
C ALA A 154 -3.89 0.25 34.47
N ALA A 155 -4.91 1.07 34.24
CA ALA A 155 -5.88 0.88 33.17
C ALA A 155 -5.23 1.07 31.78
N ILE A 156 -4.44 2.14 31.60
CA ILE A 156 -3.72 2.44 30.35
C ILE A 156 -2.71 1.33 30.00
N ILE A 157 -1.93 0.86 30.99
CA ILE A 157 -0.94 -0.21 30.77
C ILE A 157 -1.63 -1.53 30.41
N ARG A 158 -2.74 -1.88 31.08
CA ARG A 158 -3.52 -3.09 30.76
C ARG A 158 -4.11 -3.02 29.36
N ASP A 159 -4.64 -1.87 28.95
CA ASP A 159 -5.18 -1.70 27.60
C ASP A 159 -4.08 -1.76 26.52
N ALA A 160 -2.92 -1.16 26.78
CA ALA A 160 -1.76 -1.26 25.90
C ALA A 160 -1.25 -2.71 25.76
N SER A 161 -1.24 -3.46 26.87
CA SER A 161 -0.84 -4.88 26.89
C SER A 161 -1.83 -5.74 26.11
N ARG A 162 -3.15 -5.59 26.34
CA ARG A 162 -4.20 -6.31 25.61
C ARG A 162 -4.13 -6.07 24.10
N ARG A 163 -3.89 -4.83 23.66
CA ARG A 163 -3.72 -4.49 22.24
C ARG A 163 -2.45 -5.08 21.61
N SER A 164 -1.51 -5.55 22.44
CA SER A 164 -0.26 -6.17 22.01
C SER A 164 -0.28 -7.71 22.10
N GLU A 165 -1.34 -8.30 22.65
CA GLU A 165 -1.43 -9.75 22.82
C GLU A 165 -1.71 -10.48 21.48
N PRO A 166 -1.05 -11.62 21.22
CA PRO A 166 -1.06 -12.29 19.92
C PRO A 166 -2.38 -13.00 19.55
N GLU A 167 -3.44 -12.91 20.36
CA GLU A 167 -4.73 -13.54 20.00
C GLU A 167 -5.47 -12.78 18.88
N HIS A 168 -5.01 -11.58 18.51
CA HIS A 168 -5.34 -10.92 17.25
C HIS A 168 -4.34 -11.19 16.11
N SER A 169 -3.42 -12.15 16.29
CA SER A 169 -2.30 -12.46 15.39
C SER A 169 -2.53 -13.70 14.52
N GLU A 170 -3.70 -13.84 13.91
CA GLU A 170 -3.86 -14.82 12.82
C GLU A 170 -2.90 -14.51 11.65
N LEU A 171 -2.63 -13.22 11.40
CA LEU A 171 -1.63 -12.73 10.45
C LEU A 171 -0.19 -13.08 10.84
N ALA A 172 0.17 -13.04 12.13
CA ALA A 172 1.55 -13.37 12.55
C ALA A 172 1.82 -14.88 12.53
N LYS A 173 0.80 -15.73 12.75
CA LYS A 173 0.90 -17.19 12.55
C LYS A 173 0.97 -17.56 11.06
N ALA A 174 0.24 -16.85 10.19
CA ALA A 174 0.28 -17.08 8.75
C ALA A 174 1.60 -16.64 8.09
N ILE A 175 2.27 -15.61 8.62
CA ILE A 175 3.55 -15.11 8.10
C ILE A 175 4.75 -15.90 8.66
N GLY A 176 4.66 -16.42 9.89
CA GLY A 176 5.75 -17.16 10.54
C GLY A 176 5.96 -18.60 10.03
N VAL A 177 4.94 -19.18 9.38
CA VAL A 177 5.02 -20.50 8.75
C VAL A 177 4.87 -20.26 7.25
N GLY A 178 5.95 -20.34 6.47
CA GLY A 178 5.96 -20.13 5.01
C GLY A 178 5.10 -21.12 4.21
N ARG A 179 3.79 -21.12 4.43
CA ARG A 179 2.76 -21.95 3.82
C ARG A 179 1.44 -21.17 3.72
N VAL A 180 1.47 -20.02 3.06
CA VAL A 180 0.30 -19.55 2.32
C VAL A 180 0.84 -18.99 1.01
N GLN A 181 0.83 -19.80 -0.05
CA GLN A 181 0.63 -19.20 -1.37
C GLN A 181 -0.80 -18.68 -1.33
N PRO A 182 -1.07 -17.37 -1.48
CA PRO A 182 -2.39 -16.95 -1.87
C PRO A 182 -2.61 -17.52 -3.27
N THR A 183 -3.29 -18.67 -3.36
CA THR A 183 -3.93 -19.06 -4.61
C THR A 183 -4.98 -17.99 -4.86
N LEU A 184 -4.67 -17.05 -5.73
CA LEU A 184 -5.67 -16.20 -6.36
C LEU A 184 -6.78 -17.13 -6.85
N PRO A 185 -8.06 -16.88 -6.54
CA PRO A 185 -9.12 -17.63 -7.17
C PRO A 185 -9.00 -17.40 -8.67
N VAL A 186 -8.64 -18.47 -9.39
CA VAL A 186 -8.82 -18.54 -10.84
C VAL A 186 -10.33 -18.40 -11.02
N VAL A 187 -10.77 -17.22 -11.47
CA VAL A 187 -12.11 -17.06 -12.02
C VAL A 187 -12.07 -17.86 -13.32
N GLU A 188 -12.47 -19.13 -13.24
CA GLU A 188 -12.74 -19.93 -14.43
C GLU A 188 -13.82 -19.17 -15.23
N PRO A 189 -13.63 -18.99 -16.55
CA PRO A 189 -14.71 -18.49 -17.38
C PRO A 189 -15.82 -19.53 -17.35
N SER A 190 -16.87 -19.26 -16.58
CA SER A 190 -18.08 -20.06 -16.59
C SER A 190 -18.59 -20.09 -18.03
N SER A 191 -18.47 -21.26 -18.65
CA SER A 191 -19.09 -21.62 -19.91
C SER A 191 -20.60 -21.71 -19.65
N GLY A 192 -21.23 -20.54 -19.50
CA GLY A 192 -22.64 -20.36 -19.32
C GLY A 192 -23.21 -19.71 -20.57
N SER A 193 -23.72 -20.56 -21.46
CA SER A 193 -24.69 -20.22 -22.51
C SER A 193 -25.69 -19.17 -22.01
N VAL A 194 -25.68 -17.97 -22.63
CA VAL A 194 -26.80 -17.04 -22.55
C VAL A 194 -27.46 -17.01 -23.91
N ALA A 195 -28.73 -17.39 -23.89
CA ALA A 195 -29.62 -17.53 -25.01
C ALA A 195 -29.72 -16.24 -25.83
N VAL A 196 -29.64 -16.43 -27.15
CA VAL A 196 -30.17 -15.49 -28.14
C VAL A 196 -31.67 -15.35 -27.90
N LEU A 197 -32.13 -14.14 -27.60
CA LEU A 197 -33.51 -13.74 -27.84
C LEU A 197 -33.49 -12.60 -28.86
N PRO A 198 -34.25 -12.71 -29.97
CA PRO A 198 -34.40 -11.64 -30.92
C PRO A 198 -35.41 -10.64 -30.36
N MET A 199 -35.06 -9.36 -30.35
CA MET A 199 -36.07 -8.30 -30.30
C MET A 199 -35.72 -7.27 -31.37
N ASP A 200 -36.42 -7.43 -32.49
CA ASP A 200 -36.70 -6.36 -33.44
C ASP A 200 -37.24 -5.16 -32.66
N MET A 201 -36.58 -4.02 -32.80
CA MET A 201 -37.18 -2.73 -32.55
C MET A 201 -36.57 -1.73 -33.51
N ASP A 202 -37.35 -1.41 -34.54
CA ASP A 202 -37.17 -0.30 -35.45
C ASP A 202 -36.96 0.99 -34.66
N ILE A 203 -35.83 1.65 -34.91
CA ILE A 203 -35.63 3.05 -34.51
C ILE A 203 -35.56 3.84 -35.81
N GLU A 204 -36.67 4.51 -36.11
CA GLU A 204 -36.77 5.53 -37.14
C GLU A 204 -35.74 6.64 -36.89
N ALA A 205 -34.95 6.95 -37.92
CA ALA A 205 -34.09 8.12 -37.95
C ALA A 205 -34.95 9.39 -38.09
N PRO A 206 -34.76 10.43 -37.27
CA PRO A 206 -35.32 11.73 -37.57
C PRO A 206 -34.59 12.33 -38.78
N GLN A 207 -35.38 12.66 -39.80
CA GLN A 207 -34.96 13.31 -41.03
C GLN A 207 -34.37 14.69 -40.75
N ALA A 208 -33.34 15.02 -41.53
CA ALA A 208 -32.77 16.34 -41.61
C ALA A 208 -33.65 17.22 -42.50
N ASP A 209 -34.20 18.29 -41.94
CA ASP A 209 -34.75 19.39 -42.73
C ASP A 209 -33.70 20.50 -42.86
N VAL A 210 -33.37 20.74 -44.12
CA VAL A 210 -32.53 21.81 -44.64
C VAL A 210 -33.47 22.87 -45.21
N GLU A 211 -33.53 24.03 -44.57
CA GLU A 211 -33.88 25.33 -45.15
C GLU A 211 -33.01 26.35 -44.39
N GLY A 212 -32.15 27.18 -44.97
CA GLY A 212 -32.19 27.79 -46.28
C GLY A 212 -32.62 29.25 -46.13
N ASP A 213 -31.66 30.16 -46.28
CA ASP A 213 -31.83 31.61 -46.57
C ASP A 213 -32.46 32.48 -45.46
N GLU A 214 -32.18 33.78 -45.29
CA GLU A 214 -31.60 34.78 -46.16
C GLU A 214 -31.16 36.01 -45.31
N ASP A 215 -30.37 36.88 -45.93
CA ASP A 215 -29.90 38.20 -45.51
C ASP A 215 -30.84 39.05 -44.63
N SER A 216 -30.27 39.89 -43.75
CA SER A 216 -30.36 41.36 -43.87
C SER A 216 -29.67 42.10 -42.72
N ALA A 217 -28.69 42.93 -43.11
CA ALA A 217 -28.28 44.24 -42.58
C ALA A 217 -27.82 44.39 -41.11
#